data_AF-A0A0G1R1P6-F1
#
_entry.id   AF-A0A0G1R1P6-F1
#
_cell.length_a   1.000
_cell.length_b   1.000
_cell.length_c   1.000
_cell.angle_alpha   90.00
_cell.angle_beta   90.00
_cell.angle_gamma   90.00
#
_symmetry.space_group_name_H-M   'P 1'
#
loop_
_entity.id
_entity.type
_entity.pdbx_description
1 polymer ?
#
loop_
_entity_poly.entity_id
_entity_poly.type
_entity_poly.pdbx_seq_one_letter_code
_entity_poly.pdbx_strand_id
1 'polypeptide(L)'
;MGATIGLSLLVRQTGVVAYIAVLLFLVMEALRIKNWKNSLVSAVFVTVPVVAAFFVYAVWPRYTQDGTLDGVSNLLANVGGLGGLSERLRLLVYSLPYFGFFASPLLFAKKRQLPKIWVALLLMLSAGLSIYLYKVDVFAPGSVFYIEGIHAKSNFRHALTIFDNTLFKLPFALFVSATVVLLVYDFVNNIKKFLTNTPLQFLGLLLLGSFFINLFGTDFYDRYLIVSIVCVVLILTVLYLEENLRLKWALTSLVLLAAMTLFHQIDFMSSTKAVWEQAGKISQQTGLVTGIMSDDVYAKYFNAKKQNDYTGLISTMPAGGNYKCYVQQYSQDTQSPVLASLTMINDALERKFENPRIYESKKRDGIPRVTKHLGELLYNQEYFSPAYNLVGRKAFVGSWCTTGEN
;
A
#
# COMPACT_ATOMS: atom_id res chain seq x y z
N MET A 1 22.84 -8.18 -2.65
CA MET A 1 22.24 -7.61 -3.88
C MET A 1 20.83 -7.05 -3.73
N GLY A 2 20.03 -7.40 -2.70
CA GLY A 2 18.67 -6.85 -2.52
C GLY A 2 18.59 -5.39 -2.04
N ALA A 3 19.53 -4.93 -1.21
CA ALA A 3 19.52 -3.57 -0.65
C ALA A 3 19.75 -2.46 -1.70
N THR A 4 20.59 -2.71 -2.70
CA THR A 4 20.90 -1.76 -3.78
C THR A 4 19.77 -1.65 -4.81
N ILE A 5 18.98 -2.70 -5.01
CA ILE A 5 17.77 -2.68 -5.85
C ILE A 5 16.62 -1.94 -5.14
N GLY A 6 16.46 -2.14 -3.83
CA GLY A 6 15.51 -1.38 -3.01
C GLY A 6 15.84 0.12 -2.95
N LEU A 7 17.12 0.47 -2.83
CA LEU A 7 17.60 1.85 -2.94
C LEU A 7 17.42 2.42 -4.36
N SER A 8 17.64 1.65 -5.43
CA SER A 8 17.45 2.15 -6.79
C SER A 8 15.98 2.39 -7.14
N LEU A 9 15.06 1.60 -6.58
CA LEU A 9 13.61 1.82 -6.66
C LEU A 9 13.17 3.10 -5.92
N LEU A 10 13.76 3.39 -4.75
CA LEU A 10 13.57 4.65 -4.02
C LEU A 10 14.23 5.87 -4.69
N VAL A 11 15.15 5.67 -5.63
CA VAL A 11 15.86 6.76 -6.32
C VAL A 11 15.18 7.16 -7.64
N ARG A 12 14.43 6.26 -8.29
CA ARG A 12 13.91 6.45 -9.67
C ARG A 12 12.99 7.67 -9.91
N GLN A 13 12.23 8.14 -8.91
CA GLN A 13 11.39 9.36 -9.02
C GLN A 13 11.34 10.17 -7.72
N THR A 14 11.39 9.48 -6.57
CA THR A 14 11.43 10.08 -5.23
C THR A 14 12.76 10.74 -4.89
N GLY A 15 13.86 10.38 -5.57
CA GLY A 15 15.14 11.10 -5.45
C GLY A 15 15.02 12.56 -5.87
N VAL A 16 14.27 12.85 -6.94
CA VAL A 16 14.00 14.22 -7.43
C VAL A 16 13.25 15.05 -6.39
N VAL A 17 12.30 14.43 -5.67
CA VAL A 17 11.58 15.09 -4.56
C VAL A 17 12.52 15.51 -3.45
N ALA A 18 13.47 14.63 -3.10
CA ALA A 18 14.45 14.95 -2.07
C ALA A 18 15.29 16.16 -2.47
N TYR A 19 15.74 16.24 -3.73
CA TYR A 19 16.45 17.40 -4.24
C TYR A 19 15.60 18.69 -4.27
N ILE A 20 14.32 18.61 -4.69
CA ILE A 20 13.40 19.78 -4.67
C ILE A 20 13.11 20.25 -3.25
N ALA A 21 12.96 19.33 -2.29
CA ALA A 21 12.73 19.69 -0.89
C ALA A 21 13.97 20.33 -0.27
N VAL A 22 15.17 19.79 -0.55
CA VAL A 22 16.45 20.44 -0.18
C VAL A 22 16.55 21.82 -0.81
N LEU A 23 16.12 21.97 -2.07
CA LEU A 23 16.11 23.25 -2.77
C LEU A 23 15.24 24.30 -2.09
N LEU A 24 13.96 23.97 -1.88
CA LEU A 24 13.00 24.89 -1.29
C LEU A 24 13.41 25.25 0.14
N PHE A 25 13.94 24.28 0.88
CA PHE A 25 14.48 24.50 2.22
C PHE A 25 15.66 25.48 2.21
N LEU A 26 16.64 25.29 1.33
CA LEU A 26 17.79 26.20 1.23
C LEU A 26 17.38 27.60 0.78
N VAL A 27 16.40 27.73 -0.12
CA VAL A 27 15.83 29.04 -0.51
C VAL A 27 15.13 29.71 0.67
N MET A 28 14.27 29.01 1.40
CA MET A 28 13.59 29.56 2.58
C MET A 28 14.58 30.02 3.65
N GLU A 29 15.61 29.21 3.93
CA GLU A 29 16.62 29.54 4.94
C GLU A 29 17.49 30.72 4.49
N ALA A 30 17.82 30.80 3.20
CA ALA A 30 18.59 31.90 2.65
C ALA A 30 17.77 33.20 2.45
N LEU A 31 16.44 33.12 2.41
CA LEU A 31 15.54 34.28 2.53
C LEU A 31 15.42 34.76 3.99
N ARG A 32 15.54 33.84 4.96
CA ARG A 32 15.49 34.12 6.40
C ARG A 32 16.79 34.74 6.92
N ILE A 33 17.93 34.27 6.43
CA ILE A 33 19.25 34.81 6.74
C ILE A 33 19.53 35.96 5.78
N LYS A 34 19.32 37.20 6.24
CA LYS A 34 19.44 38.43 5.44
C LYS A 34 20.88 38.62 4.90
N ASN A 35 21.21 37.99 3.78
CA ASN A 35 22.40 38.21 2.94
C ASN A 35 22.17 37.63 1.53
N TRP A 36 21.46 38.41 0.70
CA TRP A 36 20.99 38.01 -0.64
C TRP A 36 22.08 37.51 -1.61
N LYS A 37 23.35 37.92 -1.43
CA LYS A 37 24.46 37.52 -2.32
C LYS A 37 24.95 36.07 -2.10
N ASN A 38 24.91 35.55 -0.87
CA ASN A 38 25.23 34.13 -0.59
C ASN A 38 24.03 33.20 -0.85
N SER A 39 22.82 33.76 -0.78
CA SER A 39 21.57 33.09 -1.16
C SER A 39 21.54 32.71 -2.64
N LEU A 40 22.12 33.56 -3.51
CA LEU A 40 22.14 33.34 -4.96
C LEU A 40 23.08 32.19 -5.38
N VAL A 41 24.25 32.06 -4.74
CA VAL A 41 25.17 30.92 -4.95
C VAL A 41 24.55 29.62 -4.47
N SER A 42 23.89 29.64 -3.31
CA SER A 42 23.14 28.49 -2.79
C SER A 42 22.01 28.12 -3.74
N ALA A 43 21.20 29.09 -4.19
CA ALA A 43 20.12 28.88 -5.15
C ALA A 43 20.60 28.34 -6.51
N VAL A 44 21.77 28.76 -7.01
CA VAL A 44 22.38 28.24 -8.25
C VAL A 44 22.87 26.79 -8.08
N PHE A 45 23.60 26.50 -7.00
CA PHE A 45 24.03 25.12 -6.68
C PHE A 45 22.87 24.14 -6.50
N VAL A 46 21.73 24.69 -6.14
CA VAL A 46 20.50 23.99 -5.81
C VAL A 46 19.58 23.84 -7.02
N THR A 47 19.48 24.85 -7.88
CA THR A 47 18.72 24.79 -9.14
C THR A 47 19.37 23.86 -10.15
N VAL A 48 20.69 23.70 -10.16
CA VAL A 48 21.38 22.78 -11.09
C VAL A 48 20.93 21.32 -10.93
N PRO A 49 20.94 20.70 -9.72
CA PRO A 49 20.39 19.36 -9.51
C PRO A 49 18.89 19.27 -9.79
N VAL A 50 18.10 20.30 -9.49
CA VAL A 50 16.64 20.28 -9.73
C VAL A 50 16.31 20.39 -11.21
N VAL A 51 16.98 21.26 -11.95
CA VAL A 51 16.86 21.35 -13.41
C VAL A 51 17.38 20.06 -14.04
N ALA A 52 18.51 19.50 -13.57
CA ALA A 52 19.01 18.22 -14.05
C ALA A 52 18.04 17.07 -13.75
N ALA A 53 17.44 17.02 -12.56
CA ALA A 53 16.49 15.99 -12.16
C ALA A 53 15.14 16.13 -12.87
N PHE A 54 14.65 17.36 -13.06
CA PHE A 54 13.48 17.66 -13.86
C PHE A 54 13.71 17.32 -15.33
N PHE A 55 14.90 17.64 -15.87
CA PHE A 55 15.30 17.27 -17.23
C PHE A 55 15.42 15.76 -17.39
N VAL A 56 16.05 15.05 -16.44
CA VAL A 56 16.09 13.58 -16.44
C VAL A 56 14.67 13.01 -16.39
N TYR A 57 13.79 13.51 -15.52
CA TYR A 57 12.40 13.07 -15.42
C TYR A 57 11.57 13.38 -16.68
N ALA A 58 11.83 14.52 -17.32
CA ALA A 58 11.18 15.02 -18.54
C ALA A 58 11.64 14.31 -19.82
N VAL A 59 12.91 13.91 -19.88
CA VAL A 59 13.57 13.25 -21.01
C VAL A 59 13.56 11.73 -20.83
N TRP A 60 13.21 11.22 -19.64
CA TRP A 60 13.13 9.78 -19.43
C TRP A 60 12.02 9.16 -20.28
N PRO A 61 12.34 8.17 -21.12
CA PRO A 61 11.35 7.54 -21.97
C PRO A 61 10.27 6.85 -21.12
N ARG A 62 9.01 7.22 -21.33
CA ARG A 62 7.84 6.53 -20.77
C ARG A 62 7.11 5.83 -21.89
N TYR A 63 6.79 4.56 -21.65
CA TYR A 63 5.91 3.79 -22.53
C TYR A 63 4.47 4.15 -22.20
N THR A 64 3.76 4.75 -23.15
CA THR A 64 2.30 4.82 -23.12
C THR A 64 1.70 3.46 -23.50
N GLN A 65 0.40 3.29 -23.25
CA GLN A 65 -0.34 2.09 -23.67
C GLN A 65 -0.25 1.82 -25.18
N ASP A 66 0.06 2.85 -25.98
CA ASP A 66 0.14 2.79 -27.43
C ASP A 66 1.59 2.71 -27.95
N GLY A 67 2.59 2.56 -27.06
CA GLY A 67 4.00 2.44 -27.44
C GLY A 67 4.65 3.73 -27.92
N THR A 68 3.99 4.88 -27.76
CA THR A 68 4.57 6.20 -28.07
C THR A 68 5.43 6.72 -26.92
N LEU A 69 6.52 7.40 -27.27
CA LEU A 69 7.40 8.10 -26.34
C LEU A 69 6.77 9.44 -25.95
N ASP A 70 5.99 9.44 -24.88
CA ASP A 70 5.39 10.68 -24.37
C ASP A 70 6.34 11.40 -23.41
N GLY A 71 6.89 12.52 -23.91
CA GLY A 71 7.68 13.48 -23.12
C GLY A 71 6.84 14.56 -22.43
N VAL A 72 7.50 15.70 -22.16
CA VAL A 72 7.05 16.92 -21.44
C VAL A 72 5.63 17.40 -21.75
N SER A 73 5.13 17.19 -22.97
CA SER A 73 3.78 17.58 -23.40
C SER A 73 2.68 16.95 -22.54
N ASN A 74 2.85 15.69 -22.13
CA ASN A 74 1.86 14.99 -21.31
C ASN A 74 1.93 15.43 -19.84
N LEU A 75 3.09 15.88 -19.35
CA LEU A 75 3.21 16.49 -18.03
C LEU A 75 2.49 17.84 -17.97
N LEU A 76 2.70 18.70 -18.96
CA LEU A 76 2.03 20.00 -19.05
C LEU A 76 0.52 19.85 -19.31
N ALA A 77 0.10 18.85 -20.08
CA ALA A 77 -1.32 18.53 -20.27
C ALA A 77 -1.98 17.98 -18.99
N ASN A 78 -1.29 17.14 -18.20
CA ASN A 78 -1.79 16.63 -16.92
C ASN A 78 -1.74 17.69 -15.78
N VAL A 79 -0.83 18.66 -15.85
CA VAL A 79 -0.77 19.79 -14.91
C VAL A 79 -1.77 20.89 -15.30
N GLY A 80 -2.01 21.10 -16.61
CA GLY A 80 -2.96 22.07 -17.14
C GLY A 80 -4.41 21.59 -17.17
N GLY A 81 -4.65 20.27 -17.20
CA GLY A 81 -5.97 19.68 -17.09
C GLY A 81 -6.28 19.26 -15.65
N LEU A 82 -7.21 19.95 -14.99
CA LEU A 82 -7.79 19.51 -13.70
C LEU A 82 -8.52 18.14 -13.79
N GLY A 83 -8.61 17.55 -14.99
CA GLY A 83 -9.20 16.23 -15.24
C GLY A 83 -8.42 15.13 -14.53
N GLY A 84 -9.05 14.49 -13.54
CA GLY A 84 -8.47 13.37 -12.78
C GLY A 84 -7.90 13.73 -11.41
N LEU A 85 -7.83 15.01 -11.04
CA LEU A 85 -7.40 15.44 -9.69
C LEU A 85 -8.33 14.90 -8.60
N SER A 86 -9.66 14.96 -8.82
CA SER A 86 -10.67 14.45 -7.89
C SER A 86 -10.50 12.96 -7.59
N GLU A 87 -10.23 12.16 -8.62
CA GLU A 87 -10.02 10.72 -8.46
C GLU A 87 -8.71 10.41 -7.74
N ARG A 88 -7.63 11.14 -8.04
CA ARG A 88 -6.35 10.98 -7.34
C ARG A 88 -6.44 11.41 -5.88
N LEU A 89 -7.20 12.45 -5.57
CA LEU A 89 -7.51 12.85 -4.20
C LEU A 89 -8.27 11.73 -3.47
N ARG A 90 -9.27 11.13 -4.12
CA ARG A 90 -10.00 9.97 -3.58
C ARG A 90 -9.07 8.78 -3.32
N LEU A 91 -8.14 8.50 -4.22
CA LEU A 91 -7.10 7.47 -4.04
C LEU A 91 -6.19 7.74 -2.85
N LEU A 92 -5.75 8.99 -2.67
CA LEU A 92 -4.94 9.37 -1.52
C LEU A 92 -5.68 9.23 -0.19
N VAL A 93 -6.99 9.46 -0.15
CA VAL A 93 -7.79 9.21 1.06
C VAL A 93 -7.73 7.74 1.47
N TYR A 94 -7.70 6.79 0.51
CA TYR A 94 -7.53 5.38 0.81
C TYR A 94 -6.15 5.02 1.38
N SER A 95 -5.15 5.90 1.25
CA SER A 95 -3.82 5.72 1.85
C SER A 95 -3.72 6.22 3.29
N LEU A 96 -4.62 7.08 3.76
CA LEU A 96 -4.60 7.62 5.14
C LEU A 96 -4.48 6.54 6.25
N PRO A 97 -5.17 5.40 6.16
CA PRO A 97 -5.04 4.37 7.18
C PRO A 97 -3.63 3.78 7.29
N TYR A 98 -2.87 3.79 6.20
CA TYR A 98 -1.48 3.33 6.17
C TYR A 98 -0.59 4.28 7.00
N PHE A 99 -0.77 5.59 6.82
CA PHE A 99 -0.05 6.59 7.62
C PHE A 99 -0.32 6.44 9.11
N GLY A 100 -1.59 6.29 9.50
CA GLY A 100 -1.95 6.04 10.91
C GLY A 100 -1.32 4.76 11.44
N PHE A 101 -1.41 3.68 10.67
CA PHE A 101 -0.88 2.38 11.07
C PHE A 101 0.64 2.37 11.25
N PHE A 102 1.42 2.89 10.29
CA PHE A 102 2.88 2.96 10.42
C PHE A 102 3.35 3.97 11.47
N ALA A 103 2.58 5.04 11.71
CA ALA A 103 2.83 6.00 12.78
C ALA A 103 2.42 5.50 14.17
N SER A 104 1.67 4.40 14.26
CA SER A 104 1.03 3.92 15.49
C SER A 104 1.96 3.80 16.70
N PRO A 105 3.21 3.30 16.60
CA PRO A 105 4.08 3.17 17.77
C PRO A 105 4.38 4.52 18.43
N LEU A 106 4.67 5.55 17.62
CA LEU A 106 4.95 6.90 18.11
C LEU A 106 3.68 7.56 18.65
N LEU A 107 2.55 7.40 17.94
CA LEU A 107 1.27 7.97 18.36
C LEU A 107 0.84 7.42 19.73
N PHE A 108 1.04 6.13 20.02
CA PHE A 108 0.74 5.55 21.33
C PHE A 108 1.83 5.80 22.39
N ALA A 109 3.06 6.12 21.98
CA ALA A 109 4.11 6.54 22.89
C ALA A 109 3.77 7.88 23.57
N LYS A 110 3.15 8.82 22.84
CA LYS A 110 2.84 10.14 23.38
C LYS A 110 1.83 10.10 24.53
N LYS A 111 2.22 10.61 25.71
CA LYS A 111 1.33 10.80 26.86
C LYS A 111 0.46 12.04 26.65
N ARG A 112 -0.83 11.83 26.38
CA ARG A 112 -1.80 12.93 26.23
C ARG A 112 -2.63 13.09 27.50
N GLN A 113 -2.75 14.32 27.99
CA GLN A 113 -3.72 14.71 29.00
C GLN A 113 -4.83 15.48 28.29
N LEU A 114 -5.92 14.79 27.98
CA LEU A 114 -7.05 15.35 27.23
C LEU A 114 -8.24 15.52 28.16
N PRO A 115 -8.96 16.67 28.10
CA PRO A 115 -10.26 16.81 28.74
C PRO A 115 -11.23 15.71 28.27
N LYS A 116 -12.15 15.29 29.16
CA LYS A 116 -13.10 14.19 28.87
C LYS A 116 -13.88 14.38 27.56
N ILE A 117 -14.22 15.62 27.23
CA ILE A 117 -14.96 15.94 26.00
C ILE A 117 -14.14 15.65 24.72
N TRP A 118 -12.84 15.95 24.74
CA TRP A 118 -11.94 15.63 23.62
C TRP A 118 -11.74 14.13 23.48
N VAL A 119 -11.64 13.41 24.61
CA VAL A 119 -11.58 11.94 24.58
C VAL A 119 -12.85 11.37 23.94
N ALA A 120 -14.03 11.84 24.34
CA ALA A 120 -15.30 11.39 23.77
C ALA A 120 -15.40 11.69 22.26
N LEU A 121 -14.98 12.88 21.82
CA LEU A 121 -14.95 13.27 20.41
C LEU A 121 -14.03 12.37 19.59
N LEU A 122 -12.79 12.14 20.05
CA LEU A 122 -11.83 11.29 19.35
C LEU A 122 -12.31 9.84 19.28
N LEU A 123 -12.95 9.33 20.34
CA LEU A 123 -13.56 8.00 20.34
C LEU A 123 -14.72 7.91 19.34
N MET A 124 -15.59 8.91 19.28
CA MET A 124 -16.71 8.96 18.33
C MET A 124 -16.20 8.97 16.88
N LEU A 125 -15.20 9.81 16.57
CA LEU A 125 -14.57 9.87 15.26
C LEU A 125 -13.90 8.54 14.89
N SER A 126 -13.19 7.93 15.84
CA SER A 126 -12.52 6.63 15.64
C SER A 126 -13.54 5.52 15.38
N ALA A 127 -14.67 5.50 16.09
CA ALA A 127 -15.74 4.53 15.89
C ALA A 127 -16.39 4.69 14.51
N GLY A 128 -16.73 5.92 14.11
CA GLY A 128 -17.31 6.21 12.80
C GLY A 128 -16.37 5.80 11.65
N LEU A 129 -15.09 6.17 11.76
CA LEU A 129 -14.07 5.77 10.80
C LEU A 129 -13.86 4.25 10.78
N SER A 130 -13.90 3.58 11.94
CA SER A 130 -13.76 2.13 12.04
C SER A 130 -14.88 1.39 11.32
N ILE A 131 -16.12 1.87 11.39
CA ILE A 131 -17.25 1.28 10.65
C ILE A 131 -17.01 1.39 9.14
N TYR A 132 -16.58 2.57 8.69
CA TYR A 132 -16.26 2.79 7.28
C TYR A 132 -15.12 1.88 6.80
N LEU A 133 -14.00 1.86 7.52
CA LEU A 133 -12.82 1.10 7.12
C LEU A 133 -13.03 -0.41 7.23
N TYR A 134 -13.84 -0.87 8.19
CA TYR A 134 -14.29 -2.26 8.23
C TYR A 134 -15.10 -2.58 6.98
N LYS A 135 -16.18 -1.84 6.67
CA LYS A 135 -17.07 -2.13 5.52
C LYS A 135 -16.36 -2.09 4.16
N VAL A 136 -15.44 -1.16 3.96
CA VAL A 136 -14.71 -1.00 2.69
C VAL A 136 -13.51 -1.95 2.60
N ASP A 137 -13.20 -2.68 3.68
CA ASP A 137 -12.05 -3.58 3.82
C ASP A 137 -10.74 -2.94 3.31
N VAL A 138 -10.56 -1.66 3.67
CA VAL A 138 -9.32 -0.92 3.35
C VAL A 138 -8.10 -1.61 3.98
N PHE A 139 -8.34 -2.45 4.99
CA PHE A 139 -7.38 -3.21 5.78
C PHE A 139 -7.23 -4.66 5.40
N ALA A 140 -7.51 -5.03 4.15
CA ALA A 140 -7.04 -6.29 3.62
C ALA A 140 -5.55 -6.43 4.02
N PRO A 141 -5.15 -7.37 4.91
CA PRO A 141 -3.88 -7.23 5.65
C PRO A 141 -2.64 -7.19 4.73
N GLY A 142 -2.68 -7.95 3.61
CA GLY A 142 -1.67 -7.86 2.57
C GLY A 142 -1.58 -6.48 1.87
N SER A 143 -2.69 -5.75 1.76
CA SER A 143 -2.70 -4.39 1.18
C SER A 143 -2.00 -3.38 2.08
N VAL A 144 -2.18 -3.42 3.40
CA VAL A 144 -1.62 -2.45 4.37
C VAL A 144 -0.08 -2.36 4.30
N PHE A 145 0.57 -3.47 3.97
CA PHE A 145 2.04 -3.56 3.90
C PHE A 145 2.59 -3.60 2.49
N TYR A 146 1.82 -4.17 1.55
CA TYR A 146 2.17 -4.13 0.14
C TYR A 146 1.53 -2.89 -0.47
N ILE A 147 2.24 -1.77 -0.33
CA ILE A 147 1.75 -0.49 -0.82
C ILE A 147 1.48 -0.60 -2.33
N GLU A 148 2.28 -1.35 -3.10
CA GLU A 148 2.01 -1.68 -4.52
C GLU A 148 0.70 -2.48 -4.77
N GLY A 149 -0.10 -2.73 -3.74
CA GLY A 149 -1.31 -3.55 -3.76
C GLY A 149 -2.52 -2.93 -3.08
N ILE A 150 -2.63 -1.59 -2.95
CA ILE A 150 -3.94 -0.98 -2.66
C ILE A 150 -4.97 -1.47 -3.70
N HIS A 151 -4.52 -1.76 -4.92
CA HIS A 151 -5.30 -2.32 -6.02
C HIS A 151 -5.27 -3.86 -6.11
N ALA A 152 -4.40 -4.52 -5.35
CA ALA A 152 -4.37 -5.98 -5.18
C ALA A 152 -5.47 -6.49 -4.23
N LYS A 153 -6.28 -5.58 -3.64
CA LYS A 153 -7.48 -5.91 -2.85
C LYS A 153 -8.48 -6.82 -3.57
N SER A 154 -8.43 -6.86 -4.91
CA SER A 154 -9.24 -7.72 -5.78
C SER A 154 -8.65 -9.12 -6.03
N ASN A 155 -7.55 -9.49 -5.35
CA ASN A 155 -7.11 -10.88 -5.37
C ASN A 155 -8.14 -11.77 -4.66
N PHE A 156 -8.54 -12.84 -5.34
CA PHE A 156 -9.50 -13.78 -4.79
C PHE A 156 -8.87 -14.42 -3.54
N ARG A 157 -9.53 -14.26 -2.40
CA ARG A 157 -9.11 -14.90 -1.15
C ARG A 157 -9.94 -16.15 -0.95
N HIS A 158 -9.28 -17.29 -1.10
CA HIS A 158 -9.93 -18.60 -1.02
C HIS A 158 -10.29 -19.01 0.40
N ALA A 159 -9.76 -18.37 1.44
CA ALA A 159 -9.90 -18.86 2.81
C ALA A 159 -9.64 -17.83 3.91
N LEU A 160 -10.14 -18.17 5.10
CA LEU A 160 -9.86 -17.49 6.36
C LEU A 160 -8.37 -17.57 6.72
N THR A 161 -7.81 -16.47 7.22
CA THR A 161 -6.45 -16.43 7.81
C THR A 161 -6.49 -15.83 9.20
N ILE A 162 -5.36 -15.83 9.91
CA ILE A 162 -5.27 -15.18 11.23
C ILE A 162 -5.58 -13.68 11.19
N PHE A 163 -5.36 -13.03 10.04
CA PHE A 163 -5.62 -11.60 9.84
C PHE A 163 -6.91 -11.33 9.05
N ASP A 164 -7.49 -12.36 8.42
CA ASP A 164 -8.67 -12.25 7.56
C ASP A 164 -9.84 -12.99 8.21
N ASN A 165 -10.29 -12.47 9.35
CA ASN A 165 -11.46 -12.92 10.11
C ASN A 165 -12.06 -11.73 10.88
N THR A 166 -13.34 -11.80 11.21
CA THR A 166 -14.05 -10.69 11.86
C THR A 166 -13.46 -10.34 13.24
N LEU A 167 -13.01 -11.36 13.99
CA LEU A 167 -12.42 -11.18 15.33
C LEU A 167 -11.13 -10.34 15.30
N PHE A 168 -10.32 -10.46 14.25
CA PHE A 168 -9.13 -9.64 14.05
C PHE A 168 -9.45 -8.29 13.39
N LYS A 169 -10.24 -8.30 12.30
CA LYS A 169 -10.52 -7.10 11.49
C LYS A 169 -11.20 -6.00 12.28
N LEU A 170 -12.13 -6.35 13.16
CA LEU A 170 -12.90 -5.36 13.92
C LEU A 170 -12.04 -4.55 14.92
N PRO A 171 -11.28 -5.18 15.85
CA PRO A 171 -10.37 -4.44 16.71
C PRO A 171 -9.22 -3.79 15.92
N PHE A 172 -8.76 -4.39 14.83
CA PHE A 172 -7.73 -3.79 13.98
C PHE A 172 -8.24 -2.51 13.30
N ALA A 173 -9.47 -2.52 12.76
CA ALA A 173 -10.08 -1.33 12.17
C ALA A 173 -10.23 -0.21 13.19
N LEU A 174 -10.60 -0.54 14.43
CA LEU A 174 -10.68 0.44 15.52
C LEU A 174 -9.30 0.98 15.90
N PHE A 175 -8.30 0.10 16.01
CA PHE A 175 -6.91 0.47 16.29
C PHE A 175 -6.38 1.45 15.24
N VAL A 176 -6.50 1.13 13.96
CA VAL A 176 -6.01 2.03 12.91
C VAL A 176 -6.82 3.32 12.87
N SER A 177 -8.13 3.26 13.02
CA SER A 177 -8.97 4.46 13.05
C SER A 177 -8.56 5.41 14.17
N ALA A 178 -8.29 4.88 15.37
CA ALA A 178 -7.77 5.65 16.48
C ALA A 178 -6.41 6.30 16.13
N THR A 179 -5.50 5.57 15.47
CA THR A 179 -4.21 6.14 15.06
C THR A 179 -4.35 7.22 14.00
N VAL A 180 -5.26 7.08 13.02
CA VAL A 180 -5.52 8.13 12.02
C VAL A 180 -6.07 9.39 12.68
N VAL A 181 -7.05 9.22 13.58
CA VAL A 181 -7.65 10.34 14.31
C VAL A 181 -6.62 11.04 15.21
N LEU A 182 -5.76 10.27 15.90
CA LEU A 182 -4.66 10.82 16.70
C LEU A 182 -3.60 11.52 15.84
N LEU A 183 -3.28 10.98 14.67
CA LEU A 183 -2.36 11.60 13.72
C LEU A 183 -2.85 12.98 13.29
N VAL A 184 -4.12 13.08 12.89
CA VAL A 184 -4.76 14.34 12.51
C VAL A 184 -4.77 15.30 13.70
N TYR A 185 -5.14 14.81 14.89
CA TYR A 185 -5.14 15.61 16.11
C TYR A 185 -3.75 16.20 16.41
N ASP A 186 -2.69 15.40 16.38
CA ASP A 186 -1.34 15.90 16.65
C ASP A 186 -0.84 16.84 15.56
N PHE A 187 -1.16 16.59 14.29
CA PHE A 187 -0.81 17.49 13.21
C PHE A 187 -1.43 18.89 13.41
N VAL A 188 -2.74 18.94 13.70
CA VAL A 188 -3.46 20.21 13.93
C VAL A 188 -2.89 20.97 15.14
N ASN A 189 -2.65 20.28 16.25
CA ASN A 189 -2.14 20.94 17.47
C ASN A 189 -0.69 21.40 17.37
N ASN A 190 0.12 20.77 16.50
CA ASN A 190 1.52 21.10 16.32
C ASN A 190 1.79 21.94 15.07
N ILE A 191 0.76 22.43 14.38
CA ILE A 191 0.93 23.17 13.12
C ILE A 191 1.83 24.40 13.28
N LYS A 192 1.77 25.10 14.41
CA LYS A 192 2.66 26.24 14.69
C LYS A 192 4.13 25.80 14.84
N LYS A 193 4.39 24.68 15.50
CA LYS A 193 5.75 24.12 15.62
C LYS A 193 6.25 23.64 14.25
N PHE A 194 5.39 23.00 13.49
CA PHE A 194 5.68 22.57 12.12
C PHE A 194 6.08 23.74 11.21
N LEU A 195 5.41 24.89 11.36
CA LEU A 195 5.70 26.11 10.59
C LEU A 195 6.93 26.88 11.07
N THR A 196 7.52 26.57 12.22
CA THR A 196 8.63 27.36 12.81
C THR A 196 9.92 26.58 13.00
N ASN A 197 9.84 25.26 13.18
CA ASN A 197 10.97 24.37 13.40
C ASN A 197 11.58 23.92 12.05
N THR A 198 12.84 24.29 11.83
CA THR A 198 13.58 24.08 10.59
C THR A 198 13.62 22.60 10.12
N PRO A 199 13.98 21.60 10.97
CA PRO A 199 13.83 20.18 10.63
C PRO A 199 12.42 19.76 10.21
N LEU A 200 11.38 20.22 10.92
CA LEU A 200 9.99 19.89 10.60
C LEU A 200 9.54 20.49 9.27
N GLN A 201 9.98 21.71 8.95
CA GLN A 201 9.72 22.34 7.67
C GLN A 201 10.34 21.54 6.51
N PHE A 202 11.60 21.09 6.66
CA PHE A 202 12.27 20.26 5.66
C PHE A 202 11.52 18.94 5.41
N LEU A 203 11.19 18.22 6.49
CA LEU A 203 10.42 16.98 6.40
C LEU A 203 9.01 17.21 5.85
N GLY A 204 8.42 18.36 6.16
CA GLY A 204 7.13 18.79 5.61
C GLY A 204 7.17 19.04 4.10
N LEU A 205 8.24 19.67 3.61
CA LEU A 205 8.45 19.86 2.18
C LEU A 205 8.66 18.54 1.45
N LEU A 206 9.42 17.60 2.03
CA LEU A 206 9.57 16.25 1.50
C LEU A 206 8.24 15.52 1.43
N LEU A 207 7.47 15.55 2.52
CA LEU A 207 6.14 14.95 2.61
C LEU A 207 5.22 15.50 1.51
N LEU A 208 5.10 16.83 1.43
CA LEU A 208 4.28 17.48 0.42
C LEU A 208 4.76 17.14 -0.99
N GLY A 209 6.06 17.21 -1.25
CA GLY A 209 6.62 16.87 -2.55
C GLY A 209 6.30 15.43 -3.00
N SER A 210 6.33 14.47 -2.08
CA SER A 210 5.92 13.09 -2.35
C SER A 210 4.42 12.98 -2.63
N PHE A 211 3.57 13.76 -1.95
CA PHE A 211 2.14 13.86 -2.29
C PHE A 211 1.91 14.52 -3.65
N PHE A 212 2.65 15.59 -3.98
CA PHE A 212 2.55 16.28 -5.27
C PHE A 212 2.87 15.35 -6.44
N ILE A 213 3.89 14.49 -6.33
CA ILE A 213 4.16 13.47 -7.38
C ILE A 213 2.97 12.54 -7.58
N ASN A 214 2.33 12.09 -6.50
CA ASN A 214 1.17 11.20 -6.60
C ASN A 214 -0.09 11.90 -7.13
N LEU A 215 -0.26 13.20 -6.82
CA LEU A 215 -1.39 14.01 -7.28
C LEU A 215 -1.27 14.40 -8.75
N PHE A 216 -0.08 14.79 -9.20
CA PHE A 216 0.13 15.39 -10.53
C PHE A 216 0.94 14.50 -11.49
N GLY A 217 1.43 13.34 -11.05
CA GLY A 217 2.07 12.34 -11.91
C GLY A 217 1.11 11.75 -12.95
N THR A 218 1.61 11.21 -14.06
CA THR A 218 0.76 10.60 -15.11
C THR A 218 -0.02 9.36 -14.61
N ASP A 219 0.52 8.69 -13.60
CA ASP A 219 -0.04 7.51 -12.95
C ASP A 219 0.10 7.62 -11.43
N PHE A 220 -0.87 7.04 -10.72
CA PHE A 220 -0.80 6.86 -9.28
C PHE A 220 -0.07 5.54 -9.00
N TYR A 221 1.14 5.62 -8.45
CA TYR A 221 1.84 4.44 -7.97
C TYR A 221 2.04 4.56 -6.48
N ASP A 222 1.29 3.75 -5.76
CA ASP A 222 1.24 3.70 -4.31
C ASP A 222 2.64 3.65 -3.68
N ARG A 223 3.62 2.96 -4.32
CA ARG A 223 5.02 2.87 -3.85
C ARG A 223 5.67 4.21 -3.51
N TYR A 224 5.23 5.31 -4.12
CA TYR A 224 5.75 6.64 -3.82
C TYR A 224 5.25 7.19 -2.47
N LEU A 225 4.22 6.59 -1.88
CA LEU A 225 3.73 6.90 -0.53
C LEU A 225 4.67 6.38 0.57
N ILE A 226 5.57 5.44 0.28
CA ILE A 226 6.56 4.95 1.26
C ILE A 226 7.37 6.12 1.82
N VAL A 227 7.83 7.02 0.95
CA VAL A 227 8.61 8.19 1.37
C VAL A 227 7.77 9.12 2.22
N SER A 228 6.51 9.34 1.87
CA SER A 228 5.57 10.11 2.68
C SER A 228 5.39 9.49 4.07
N ILE A 229 5.24 8.16 4.17
CA ILE A 229 5.07 7.45 5.44
C ILE A 229 6.31 7.62 6.31
N VAL A 230 7.51 7.45 5.74
CA VAL A 230 8.77 7.68 6.46
C VAL A 230 8.87 9.12 6.96
N CYS A 231 8.49 10.11 6.15
CA CYS A 231 8.49 11.51 6.57
C CYS A 231 7.53 11.75 7.75
N VAL A 232 6.33 11.16 7.74
CA VAL A 232 5.38 11.26 8.87
C VAL A 232 5.98 10.67 10.14
N VAL A 233 6.62 9.50 10.08
CA VAL A 233 7.28 8.88 11.24
C VAL A 233 8.41 9.77 11.77
N LEU A 234 9.23 10.35 10.90
CA LEU A 234 10.31 11.26 11.29
C LEU A 234 9.76 12.56 11.89
N ILE A 235 8.70 13.15 11.33
CA ILE A 235 8.02 14.33 11.87
C ILE A 235 7.55 14.07 13.30
N LEU A 236 6.88 12.94 13.54
CA LEU A 236 6.41 12.56 14.87
C LEU A 236 7.59 12.33 15.83
N THR A 237 8.68 11.73 15.34
CA THR A 237 9.89 11.51 16.15
C THR A 237 10.48 12.84 16.62
N VAL A 238 10.62 13.82 15.71
CA VAL A 238 11.11 15.17 16.05
C VAL A 238 10.16 15.88 17.01
N LEU A 239 8.84 15.76 16.79
CA LEU A 239 7.84 16.37 17.67
C LEU A 239 7.86 15.79 19.10
N TYR A 240 8.20 14.52 19.26
CA TYR A 240 8.12 13.82 20.54
C TYR A 240 9.48 13.61 21.21
N LEU A 241 10.57 14.14 20.64
CA LEU A 241 11.94 13.92 21.09
C LEU A 241 12.18 14.34 22.55
N GLU A 242 11.45 15.35 23.02
CA GLU A 242 11.54 15.91 24.38
C GLU A 242 10.34 15.53 25.27
N GLU A 243 9.43 14.68 24.78
CA GLU A 243 8.21 14.32 25.52
C GLU A 243 8.41 13.09 26.43
N ASN A 244 7.62 13.03 27.52
CA ASN A 244 7.56 11.85 28.36
C ASN A 244 6.73 10.73 27.68
N LEU A 245 7.41 9.65 27.31
CA LEU A 245 6.83 8.56 26.51
C LEU A 245 6.29 7.39 27.35
N ARG A 246 5.16 6.82 26.89
CA ARG A 246 4.54 5.58 27.39
C ARG A 246 5.07 4.39 26.59
N LEU A 247 6.24 3.89 26.99
CA LEU A 247 6.94 2.84 26.24
C LEU A 247 6.12 1.55 26.07
N LYS A 248 5.33 1.16 27.08
CA LYS A 248 4.54 -0.09 27.04
C LYS A 248 3.61 -0.17 25.81
N TRP A 249 2.82 0.88 25.57
CA TRP A 249 1.85 0.90 24.46
C TRP A 249 2.54 1.06 23.10
N ALA A 250 3.63 1.82 23.06
CA ALA A 250 4.48 1.93 21.88
C ALA A 250 5.08 0.58 21.48
N LEU A 251 5.60 -0.18 22.45
CA LEU A 251 6.16 -1.52 22.25
C LEU A 251 5.09 -2.52 21.78
N THR A 252 3.90 -2.53 22.39
CA THR A 252 2.80 -3.39 21.93
C THR A 252 2.43 -3.08 20.47
N SER A 253 2.31 -1.80 20.13
CA SER A 253 2.03 -1.35 18.75
C SER A 253 3.13 -1.75 17.78
N LEU A 254 4.40 -1.62 18.19
CA LEU A 254 5.56 -2.01 17.40
C LEU A 254 5.62 -3.52 17.18
N VAL A 255 5.33 -4.32 18.20
CA VAL A 255 5.29 -5.78 18.09
C VAL A 255 4.18 -6.21 17.14
N LEU A 256 2.99 -5.59 17.20
CA LEU A 256 1.91 -5.85 16.25
C LEU A 256 2.34 -5.52 14.81
N LEU A 257 2.92 -4.33 14.61
CA LEU A 257 3.44 -3.88 13.32
C LEU A 257 4.49 -4.87 12.78
N ALA A 258 5.47 -5.24 13.60
CA ALA A 258 6.54 -6.15 13.24
C ALA A 258 6.03 -7.56 12.93
N ALA A 259 5.17 -8.12 13.77
CA ALA A 259 4.60 -9.45 13.57
C ALA A 259 3.80 -9.52 12.26
N MET A 260 2.92 -8.55 12.02
CA MET A 260 2.15 -8.49 10.78
C MET A 260 3.05 -8.32 9.55
N THR A 261 4.05 -7.42 9.62
CA THR A 261 5.01 -7.19 8.52
C THR A 261 5.77 -8.48 8.19
N LEU A 262 6.30 -9.17 9.20
CA LEU A 262 7.05 -10.40 9.02
C LEU A 262 6.17 -11.50 8.41
N PHE A 263 4.94 -11.67 8.90
CA PHE A 263 4.05 -12.71 8.40
C PHE A 263 3.68 -12.48 6.93
N HIS A 264 3.32 -11.24 6.58
CA HIS A 264 3.01 -10.89 5.20
C HIS A 264 4.21 -10.97 4.28
N GLN A 265 5.40 -10.56 4.74
CA GLN A 265 6.62 -10.66 3.93
C GLN A 265 7.01 -12.12 3.68
N ILE A 266 6.92 -12.99 4.69
CA ILE A 266 7.20 -14.42 4.54
C ILE A 266 6.21 -15.04 3.56
N ASP A 267 4.92 -14.76 3.71
CA ASP A 267 3.86 -15.25 2.84
C ASP A 267 4.10 -14.80 1.39
N PHE A 268 4.31 -13.50 1.17
CA PHE A 268 4.57 -12.91 -0.15
C PHE A 268 5.82 -13.50 -0.80
N MET A 269 6.95 -13.57 -0.10
CA MET A 269 8.18 -14.12 -0.66
C MET A 269 8.04 -15.60 -1.02
N SER A 270 7.38 -16.37 -0.15
CA SER A 270 7.19 -17.80 -0.35
C SER A 270 6.23 -18.09 -1.50
N SER A 271 5.09 -17.38 -1.54
CA SER A 271 4.10 -17.51 -2.61
C SER A 271 4.66 -17.06 -3.95
N THR A 272 5.34 -15.91 -3.98
CA THR A 272 5.93 -15.33 -5.21
C THR A 272 6.99 -16.25 -5.78
N LYS A 273 7.89 -16.77 -4.93
CA LYS A 273 8.88 -17.75 -5.36
C LYS A 273 8.21 -18.98 -5.99
N ALA A 274 7.22 -19.57 -5.32
CA ALA A 274 6.52 -20.75 -5.84
C ALA A 274 5.75 -20.47 -7.15
N VAL A 275 5.12 -19.30 -7.25
CA VAL A 275 4.44 -18.85 -8.49
C VAL A 275 5.42 -18.72 -9.66
N TRP A 276 6.55 -18.04 -9.47
CA TRP A 276 7.54 -17.86 -10.54
C TRP A 276 8.28 -19.15 -10.89
N GLU A 277 8.55 -20.03 -9.92
CA GLU A 277 9.11 -21.37 -10.17
C GLU A 277 8.17 -22.20 -11.05
N GLN A 278 6.87 -22.20 -10.78
CA GLN A 278 5.89 -22.91 -11.61
C GLN A 278 5.70 -22.26 -12.97
N ALA A 279 5.58 -20.93 -13.05
CA ALA A 279 5.50 -20.22 -14.32
C ALA A 279 6.73 -20.49 -15.21
N GLY A 280 7.93 -20.52 -14.61
CA GLY A 280 9.17 -20.88 -15.30
C GLY A 280 9.15 -22.31 -15.84
N LYS A 281 8.68 -23.28 -15.05
CA LYS A 281 8.55 -24.68 -15.49
C LYS A 281 7.56 -24.84 -16.65
N ILE A 282 6.40 -24.18 -16.56
CA ILE A 282 5.39 -24.19 -17.64
C ILE A 282 5.97 -23.55 -18.90
N SER A 283 6.68 -22.43 -18.77
CA SER A 283 7.30 -21.75 -19.90
C SER A 283 8.35 -22.63 -20.59
N GLN A 284 9.18 -23.34 -19.81
CA GLN A 284 10.15 -24.29 -20.34
C GLN A 284 9.51 -25.47 -21.07
N GLN A 285 8.37 -25.96 -20.58
CA GLN A 285 7.68 -27.11 -21.17
C GLN A 285 6.82 -26.76 -22.38
N THR A 286 6.17 -25.60 -22.38
CA THR A 286 5.16 -25.22 -23.38
C THR A 286 5.65 -24.19 -24.38
N GLY A 287 6.78 -23.52 -24.11
CA GLY A 287 7.25 -22.36 -24.86
C GLY A 287 6.42 -21.09 -24.65
N LEU A 288 5.37 -21.13 -23.82
CA LEU A 288 4.52 -19.96 -23.55
C LEU A 288 5.22 -18.99 -22.60
N VAL A 289 5.20 -17.70 -22.93
CA VAL A 289 5.72 -16.62 -22.06
C VAL A 289 4.60 -15.66 -21.67
N THR A 290 3.82 -15.19 -22.65
CA THR A 290 2.71 -14.24 -22.44
C THR A 290 1.36 -14.91 -22.18
N GLY A 291 1.26 -16.23 -22.40
CA GLY A 291 0.04 -17.02 -22.20
C GLY A 291 -0.13 -17.63 -20.80
N ILE A 292 0.75 -17.28 -19.85
CA ILE A 292 0.74 -17.79 -18.47
C ILE A 292 0.26 -16.68 -17.54
N MET A 293 -0.89 -16.89 -16.89
CA MET A 293 -1.38 -16.00 -15.86
C MET A 293 -0.76 -16.36 -14.50
N SER A 294 0.08 -15.50 -13.93
CA SER A 294 0.80 -15.75 -12.67
C SER A 294 0.75 -14.60 -11.66
N ASP A 295 0.69 -13.35 -12.14
CA ASP A 295 0.49 -12.14 -11.33
C ASP A 295 -0.25 -11.08 -12.17
N ASP A 296 -1.34 -10.51 -11.64
CA ASP A 296 -2.20 -9.56 -12.35
C ASP A 296 -2.38 -8.23 -11.61
N VAL A 297 -1.53 -7.91 -10.62
CA VAL A 297 -1.62 -6.66 -9.83
C VAL A 297 -1.66 -5.42 -10.72
N TYR A 298 -0.79 -5.32 -11.73
CA TYR A 298 -0.77 -4.16 -12.63
C TYR A 298 -1.95 -4.13 -13.59
N ALA A 299 -2.36 -5.28 -14.12
CA ALA A 299 -3.51 -5.35 -15.02
C ALA A 299 -4.81 -4.98 -14.29
N LYS A 300 -4.91 -5.33 -13.00
CA LYS A 300 -5.98 -4.86 -12.11
C LYS A 300 -5.93 -3.37 -11.85
N TYR A 301 -4.74 -2.82 -11.61
CA TYR A 301 -4.58 -1.37 -11.43
C TYR A 301 -5.12 -0.60 -12.63
N PHE A 302 -4.72 -0.98 -13.85
CA PHE A 302 -5.20 -0.31 -15.06
C PHE A 302 -6.69 -0.49 -15.29
N ASN A 303 -7.24 -1.65 -14.94
CA ASN A 303 -8.67 -1.90 -15.03
C ASN A 303 -9.47 -1.08 -14.00
N ALA A 304 -9.06 -1.08 -12.73
CA ALA A 304 -9.64 -0.24 -11.68
C ALA A 304 -9.61 1.25 -12.06
N LYS A 305 -8.49 1.71 -12.62
CA LYS A 305 -8.32 3.08 -13.15
C LYS A 305 -9.30 3.36 -14.29
N LYS A 306 -9.44 2.45 -15.26
CA LYS A 306 -10.35 2.58 -16.41
C LYS A 306 -11.81 2.64 -15.97
N GLN A 307 -12.19 1.86 -14.96
CA GLN A 307 -13.59 1.74 -14.49
C GLN A 307 -13.94 2.71 -13.36
N ASN A 308 -12.95 3.43 -12.84
CA ASN A 308 -13.07 4.26 -11.65
C ASN A 308 -13.60 3.47 -10.42
N ASP A 309 -13.25 2.20 -10.32
CA ASP A 309 -13.61 1.31 -9.23
C ASP A 309 -12.37 0.70 -8.56
N TYR A 310 -12.10 1.19 -7.36
CA TYR A 310 -10.99 0.76 -6.53
C TYR A 310 -11.42 -0.15 -5.37
N THR A 311 -12.70 -0.52 -5.33
CA THR A 311 -13.22 -1.49 -4.36
C THR A 311 -12.81 -2.92 -4.73
N GLY A 312 -12.43 -3.15 -5.98
CA GLY A 312 -12.09 -4.48 -6.50
C GLY A 312 -13.31 -5.40 -6.66
N LEU A 313 -14.52 -4.82 -6.65
CA LEU A 313 -15.79 -5.53 -6.75
C LEU A 313 -16.25 -5.72 -8.19
N ILE A 314 -15.75 -4.93 -9.15
CA ILE A 314 -16.10 -5.13 -10.56
C ILE A 314 -15.34 -6.32 -11.18
N SER A 315 -16.14 -7.30 -11.64
CA SER A 315 -15.71 -8.43 -12.46
C SER A 315 -15.35 -7.97 -13.87
N THR A 316 -14.07 -7.93 -14.23
CA THR A 316 -13.65 -7.94 -15.63
C THR A 316 -12.29 -8.61 -15.77
N MET A 317 -12.07 -9.31 -16.89
CA MET A 317 -10.76 -9.85 -17.23
C MET A 317 -9.72 -8.71 -17.22
N PRO A 318 -8.56 -8.89 -16.56
CA PRO A 318 -7.45 -7.96 -16.71
C PRO A 318 -7.12 -7.79 -18.20
N ALA A 319 -7.06 -6.54 -18.66
CA ALA A 319 -6.79 -6.24 -20.07
C ALA A 319 -5.45 -6.87 -20.50
N GLY A 320 -5.46 -7.63 -21.60
CA GLY A 320 -4.23 -7.98 -22.33
C GLY A 320 -3.81 -9.46 -22.45
N GLY A 321 -4.67 -10.46 -22.24
CA GLY A 321 -4.23 -11.85 -22.54
C GLY A 321 -5.32 -12.90 -22.72
N ASN A 322 -5.23 -13.65 -23.83
CA ASN A 322 -5.80 -15.00 -23.93
C ASN A 322 -4.87 -15.96 -23.18
N TYR A 323 -5.05 -16.06 -21.85
CA TYR A 323 -4.26 -16.96 -21.02
C TYR A 323 -4.65 -18.41 -21.30
N LYS A 324 -3.65 -19.26 -21.53
CA LYS A 324 -3.84 -20.72 -21.72
C LYS A 324 -3.45 -21.51 -20.49
N CYS A 325 -2.57 -20.93 -19.66
CA CYS A 325 -2.11 -21.54 -18.42
C CYS A 325 -2.28 -20.58 -17.26
N TYR A 326 -2.57 -21.13 -16.10
CA TYR A 326 -2.88 -20.39 -14.88
C TYR A 326 -2.01 -20.91 -13.75
N VAL A 327 -1.46 -19.99 -12.96
CA VAL A 327 -0.72 -20.27 -11.73
C VAL A 327 -1.41 -19.48 -10.63
N GLN A 328 -2.04 -20.17 -9.68
CA GLN A 328 -2.84 -19.55 -8.64
C GLN A 328 -2.52 -20.11 -7.26
N GLN A 329 -2.61 -19.23 -6.27
CA GLN A 329 -2.50 -19.58 -4.86
C GLN A 329 -3.86 -20.11 -4.36
N TYR A 330 -3.84 -21.14 -3.52
CA TYR A 330 -5.00 -21.59 -2.78
C TYR A 330 -4.59 -22.16 -1.43
N SER A 331 -5.57 -22.49 -0.59
CA SER A 331 -5.31 -23.15 0.68
C SER A 331 -6.24 -24.35 0.88
N GLN A 332 -5.81 -25.29 1.72
CA GLN A 332 -6.61 -26.43 2.14
C GLN A 332 -6.74 -26.45 3.67
N ASP A 333 -7.94 -26.80 4.11
CA ASP A 333 -8.29 -26.98 5.51
C ASP A 333 -7.56 -28.20 6.07
N THR A 334 -7.10 -28.11 7.32
CA THR A 334 -6.62 -29.26 8.08
C THR A 334 -7.62 -29.62 9.18
N GLN A 335 -7.48 -30.79 9.81
CA GLN A 335 -8.27 -31.21 10.97
C GLN A 335 -7.86 -30.47 12.26
N SER A 336 -7.64 -29.15 12.19
CA SER A 336 -7.18 -28.33 13.31
C SER A 336 -8.36 -27.87 14.18
N PRO A 337 -8.32 -28.10 15.51
CA PRO A 337 -9.30 -27.55 16.45
C PRO A 337 -9.35 -26.01 16.44
N VAL A 338 -8.21 -25.37 16.14
CA VAL A 338 -8.10 -23.92 16.03
C VAL A 338 -8.93 -23.42 14.85
N LEU A 339 -8.84 -24.11 13.71
CA LEU A 339 -9.63 -23.78 12.52
C LEU A 339 -11.13 -23.87 12.82
N ALA A 340 -11.56 -25.00 13.41
CA ALA A 340 -12.97 -25.23 13.75
C ALA A 340 -13.52 -24.13 14.68
N SER A 341 -12.75 -23.76 15.71
CA SER A 341 -13.14 -22.73 16.67
C SER A 341 -13.23 -21.34 16.02
N LEU A 342 -12.25 -20.97 15.19
CA LEU A 342 -12.23 -19.70 14.48
C LEU A 342 -13.40 -19.58 13.49
N THR A 343 -13.69 -20.64 12.73
CA THR A 343 -14.84 -20.68 11.82
C THR A 343 -16.14 -20.50 12.58
N MET A 344 -16.35 -21.24 13.69
CA MET A 344 -17.56 -21.12 14.51
C MET A 344 -17.76 -19.69 15.06
N ILE A 345 -16.68 -19.07 15.56
CA ILE A 345 -16.72 -17.68 16.06
C ILE A 345 -17.02 -16.72 14.92
N ASN A 346 -16.38 -16.91 13.77
CA ASN A 346 -16.58 -16.04 12.61
C ASN A 346 -18.02 -16.13 12.10
N ASP A 347 -18.59 -17.33 11.97
CA ASP A 347 -19.99 -17.55 11.57
C ASP A 347 -20.99 -16.91 12.54
N ALA A 348 -20.69 -16.96 13.85
CA ALA A 348 -21.52 -16.31 14.86
C ALA A 348 -21.47 -14.78 14.77
N LEU A 349 -20.29 -14.22 14.47
CA LEU A 349 -20.07 -12.79 14.32
C LEU A 349 -20.61 -12.23 12.99
N GLU A 350 -20.55 -13.00 11.90
CA GLU A 350 -21.04 -12.60 10.58
C GLU A 350 -22.54 -12.24 10.58
N ARG A 351 -23.33 -12.82 11.49
CA ARG A 351 -24.74 -12.46 11.68
C ARG A 351 -24.96 -11.01 12.13
N LYS A 352 -23.96 -10.38 12.75
CA LYS A 352 -24.03 -9.00 13.30
C LYS A 352 -23.08 -8.04 12.59
N PHE A 353 -21.91 -8.55 12.19
CA PHE A 353 -20.86 -7.83 11.50
C PHE A 353 -20.52 -8.65 10.26
N GLU A 354 -21.28 -8.43 9.19
CA GLU A 354 -21.02 -9.08 7.91
C GLU A 354 -19.58 -8.75 7.48
N ASN A 355 -18.74 -9.76 7.41
CA ASN A 355 -17.37 -9.61 6.92
C ASN A 355 -17.48 -9.09 5.49
N PRO A 356 -16.85 -7.94 5.16
CA PRO A 356 -16.94 -7.36 3.84
C PRO A 356 -16.70 -8.43 2.79
N ARG A 357 -17.60 -8.47 1.81
CA ARG A 357 -17.67 -9.49 0.76
C ARG A 357 -16.50 -9.43 -0.24
N ILE A 358 -15.26 -9.31 0.22
CA ILE A 358 -14.08 -9.64 -0.60
C ILE A 358 -14.08 -11.15 -0.94
N TYR A 359 -14.64 -11.97 -0.06
CA TYR A 359 -14.94 -13.39 -0.31
C TYR A 359 -16.02 -13.61 -1.37
N GLU A 360 -16.90 -12.62 -1.60
CA GLU A 360 -17.78 -12.55 -2.77
C GLU A 360 -17.32 -11.50 -3.80
N SER A 361 -16.01 -11.34 -4.00
CA SER A 361 -15.50 -10.98 -5.34
C SER A 361 -15.90 -12.12 -6.29
N LYS A 362 -17.20 -12.14 -6.59
CA LYS A 362 -17.91 -13.01 -7.49
C LYS A 362 -17.21 -12.82 -8.81
N LYS A 363 -16.60 -13.92 -9.27
CA LYS A 363 -16.14 -14.14 -10.63
C LYS A 363 -15.15 -13.05 -11.08
N ARG A 364 -13.86 -13.39 -11.20
CA ARG A 364 -13.16 -12.83 -12.36
C ARG A 364 -13.86 -13.50 -13.54
N ASP A 365 -14.85 -12.86 -14.17
CA ASP A 365 -15.50 -13.45 -15.33
C ASP A 365 -14.40 -13.82 -16.33
N GLY A 366 -14.38 -15.09 -16.74
CA GLY A 366 -13.40 -15.63 -17.67
C GLY A 366 -12.08 -16.16 -17.07
N ILE A 367 -11.79 -16.04 -15.76
CA ILE A 367 -10.59 -16.66 -15.17
C ILE A 367 -10.98 -17.92 -14.36
N PRO A 368 -10.52 -19.12 -14.76
CA PRO A 368 -10.77 -20.36 -14.04
C PRO A 368 -10.16 -20.33 -12.64
N ARG A 369 -10.80 -21.06 -11.70
CA ARG A 369 -10.35 -21.15 -10.31
C ARG A 369 -9.61 -22.45 -10.09
N VAL A 370 -8.43 -22.39 -9.48
CA VAL A 370 -7.64 -23.58 -9.15
C VAL A 370 -8.44 -24.63 -8.37
N THR A 371 -9.37 -24.23 -7.51
CA THR A 371 -10.24 -25.14 -6.73
C THR A 371 -11.15 -26.01 -7.59
N LYS A 372 -11.43 -25.62 -8.84
CA LYS A 372 -12.20 -26.42 -9.81
C LYS A 372 -11.33 -27.30 -10.69
N HIS A 373 -10.01 -27.07 -10.69
CA HIS A 373 -9.03 -27.75 -11.55
C HIS A 373 -7.98 -28.51 -10.72
N LEU A 374 -8.29 -28.86 -9.45
CA LEU A 374 -7.35 -29.59 -8.58
C LEU A 374 -6.94 -30.96 -9.16
N GLY A 375 -7.81 -31.59 -9.96
CA GLY A 375 -7.50 -32.83 -10.66
C GLY A 375 -6.67 -32.66 -11.95
N GLU A 376 -6.50 -31.43 -12.42
CA GLU A 376 -5.81 -31.07 -13.68
C GLU A 376 -4.48 -30.34 -13.42
N LEU A 377 -4.00 -30.33 -12.17
CA LEU A 377 -2.79 -29.61 -11.81
C LEU A 377 -1.55 -30.26 -12.44
N LEU A 378 -0.80 -29.47 -13.20
CA LEU A 378 0.52 -29.82 -13.73
C LEU A 378 1.57 -29.76 -12.62
N TYR A 379 1.49 -28.72 -11.79
CA TYR A 379 2.33 -28.57 -10.61
C TYR A 379 1.49 -28.13 -9.41
N ASN A 380 1.85 -28.64 -8.25
CA ASN A 380 1.27 -28.26 -6.98
C ASN A 380 2.35 -28.21 -5.90
N GLN A 381 2.56 -27.06 -5.29
CA GLN A 381 3.64 -26.83 -4.33
C GLN A 381 3.08 -26.25 -3.05
N GLU A 382 3.23 -26.97 -1.94
CA GLU A 382 2.98 -26.42 -0.60
C GLU A 382 4.06 -25.37 -0.30
N TYR A 383 3.66 -24.24 0.24
CA TYR A 383 4.59 -23.21 0.72
C TYR A 383 4.24 -22.81 2.15
N PHE A 384 5.26 -22.41 2.91
CA PHE A 384 5.08 -22.00 4.29
C PHE A 384 4.43 -20.61 4.34
N SER A 385 3.31 -20.50 5.06
CA SER A 385 2.65 -19.23 5.30
C SER A 385 2.16 -19.14 6.75
N PRO A 386 2.83 -18.37 7.63
CA PRO A 386 2.42 -18.30 9.03
C PRO A 386 0.98 -17.81 9.20
N ALA A 387 0.47 -16.99 8.26
CA ALA A 387 -0.91 -16.51 8.29
C ALA A 387 -1.96 -17.62 8.09
N TYR A 388 -1.68 -18.62 7.26
CA TYR A 388 -2.53 -19.80 7.04
C TYR A 388 -2.21 -20.92 8.04
N ASN A 389 -0.93 -21.20 8.29
CA ASN A 389 -0.49 -22.30 9.16
C ASN A 389 -1.00 -22.13 10.60
N LEU A 390 -1.01 -20.91 11.16
CA LEU A 390 -1.48 -20.66 12.52
C LEU A 390 -2.98 -20.89 12.72
N VAL A 391 -3.77 -20.75 11.65
CA VAL A 391 -5.20 -21.09 11.69
C VAL A 391 -5.47 -22.53 11.26
N GLY A 392 -4.43 -23.36 11.12
CA GLY A 392 -4.58 -24.76 10.69
C GLY A 392 -4.95 -24.91 9.22
N ARG A 393 -4.38 -24.08 8.35
CA ARG A 393 -4.51 -24.22 6.89
C ARG A 393 -3.15 -24.42 6.25
N LYS A 394 -3.11 -25.20 5.18
CA LYS A 394 -1.93 -25.35 4.33
C LYS A 394 -2.08 -24.47 3.10
N ALA A 395 -1.02 -23.77 2.72
CA ALA A 395 -1.02 -22.89 1.57
C ALA A 395 -0.29 -23.54 0.38
N PHE A 396 -0.86 -23.42 -0.81
CA PHE A 396 -0.38 -24.06 -2.02
C PHE A 396 -0.36 -23.08 -3.18
N VAL A 397 0.56 -23.31 -4.12
CA VAL A 397 0.48 -22.78 -5.48
C VAL A 397 0.19 -23.94 -6.41
N GLY A 398 -0.89 -23.84 -7.17
CA GLY A 398 -1.26 -24.81 -8.19
C GLY A 398 -1.19 -24.18 -9.57
N SER A 399 -0.79 -24.96 -10.55
CA SER A 399 -0.84 -24.55 -11.95
C SER A 399 -1.44 -25.60 -12.87
N TRP A 400 -2.17 -25.12 -13.87
CA TRP A 400 -2.83 -25.95 -14.88
C TRP A 400 -2.91 -25.17 -16.20
N CYS A 401 -3.16 -25.88 -17.29
CA CYS A 401 -3.44 -25.28 -18.58
C CYS A 401 -4.80 -25.75 -19.07
N THR A 402 -5.61 -24.83 -19.57
CA THR A 402 -6.86 -25.17 -20.23
C THR A 402 -6.53 -25.61 -21.65
N THR A 403 -6.75 -26.87 -21.98
CA THR A 403 -6.83 -27.30 -23.38
C THR A 403 -7.98 -26.53 -24.01
N GLY A 404 -7.70 -25.69 -25.02
CA GLY A 404 -8.74 -24.94 -25.69
C GLY A 404 -9.85 -25.86 -26.15
N GLU A 405 -11.11 -25.49 -25.88
CA GLU A 405 -12.22 -25.98 -26.69
C GLU A 405 -11.93 -25.57 -28.14
N ASN A 406 -11.98 -26.55 -29.04
CA ASN A 406 -12.02 -26.31 -30.48
C ASN A 406 -13.32 -25.64 -30.88
#